data_AF-A0A3S3JAN8-F1
#
_entry.id   AF-A0A3S3JAN8-F1
#
_cell.length_a   1.000
_cell.length_b   1.000
_cell.length_c   1.000
_cell.angle_alpha   90.00
_cell.angle_beta   90.00
_cell.angle_gamma   90.00
#
_symmetry.space_group_name_H-M   'P 1'
#
loop_
_entity.id
_entity.type
_entity.pdbx_description
1 polymer ?
#
loop_
_entity_poly.entity_id
_entity_poly.type
_entity_poly.pdbx_seq_one_letter_code
_entity_poly.pdbx_strand_id
1 'polypeptide(L)'
;MRGFYRRLVKLSGLVAAFLAATATIASATADSDLLPYGSKAEMFLTITGRSGIDSDHAEVTVRHTRENAKAFCAQHGDGSEACIDKTLADVKVQDSILANCSTGKFTSVSGKGFNFRGRAAETNYPYAVQPDVPGANFYADYDVAIAGFRALCPAKVAQADREDPVPPAADYYPLDADKQSASDVAEGNGEAVSLAGSSFRGVQLGMSEQQIAQALDPSFVLKDEIPAPEILGGRTDGGPNVLQAPSGTLFIVRGEQQCGTVTFRGGQADRLVLYQCYFDIAGGMSIQDFAQQVIDAYGLEDGMAGSSQTRGDGAYQFEHIEYAGVKQATSERFTASSNGLSNSLTLTIERVPHAKFN
;
A
#
# COMPACT_ATOMS: atom_id res chain seq x y z
N MET A 1 31.78 81.14 -43.04
CA MET A 1 33.03 80.55 -42.48
C MET A 1 32.65 79.25 -41.78
N ARG A 2 33.11 78.09 -42.29
CA ARG A 2 34.00 77.12 -41.61
C ARG A 2 33.49 76.68 -40.22
N GLY A 3 33.23 75.43 -39.86
CA GLY A 3 33.45 74.09 -40.42
C GLY A 3 33.39 73.04 -39.27
N PHE A 4 33.39 71.73 -39.59
CA PHE A 4 33.98 70.60 -38.83
C PHE A 4 33.50 70.31 -37.38
N TYR A 5 33.01 69.14 -36.93
CA TYR A 5 33.48 67.72 -36.93
C TYR A 5 32.32 66.79 -36.48
N ARG A 6 31.95 65.69 -37.17
CA ARG A 6 32.38 64.27 -36.99
C ARG A 6 32.32 63.67 -35.57
N ARG A 7 31.42 62.69 -35.35
CA ARG A 7 31.61 61.30 -34.79
C ARG A 7 30.22 60.68 -34.50
N LEU A 8 29.72 59.67 -35.22
CA LEU A 8 30.02 58.21 -35.21
C LEU A 8 29.81 57.53 -33.85
N VAL A 9 28.63 56.91 -33.65
CA VAL A 9 28.47 55.65 -32.90
C VAL A 9 27.41 54.80 -33.61
N LYS A 10 27.87 53.72 -34.24
CA LYS A 10 27.04 52.57 -34.64
C LYS A 10 26.77 51.75 -33.38
N LEU A 11 25.52 51.41 -33.10
CA LEU A 11 25.18 50.32 -32.19
C LEU A 11 24.41 49.27 -32.98
N SER A 12 25.15 48.23 -33.35
CA SER A 12 24.65 46.99 -33.93
C SER A 12 23.86 46.23 -32.88
N GLY A 13 22.55 46.03 -33.12
CA GLY A 13 21.72 45.11 -32.35
C GLY A 13 22.00 43.68 -32.79
N LEU A 14 22.67 42.92 -31.94
CA LEU A 14 22.93 41.49 -32.09
C LEU A 14 21.83 40.76 -31.30
N VAL A 15 20.82 40.25 -32.01
CA VAL A 15 19.75 39.44 -31.42
C VAL A 15 20.31 38.03 -31.19
N ALA A 16 20.64 37.73 -29.93
CA ALA A 16 21.02 36.39 -29.51
C ALA A 16 19.77 35.55 -29.28
N ALA A 17 19.50 34.59 -30.18
CA ALA A 17 18.49 33.56 -30.00
C ALA A 17 19.00 32.52 -29.00
N PHE A 18 18.47 32.54 -27.77
CA PHE A 18 18.67 31.49 -26.78
C PHE A 18 17.78 30.29 -27.14
N LEU A 19 18.38 29.20 -27.66
CA LEU A 19 17.74 27.89 -27.66
C LEU A 19 17.78 27.35 -26.22
N ALA A 20 16.62 27.31 -25.56
CA ALA A 20 16.45 26.60 -24.30
C ALA A 20 16.28 25.10 -24.58
N ALA A 21 17.31 24.31 -24.31
CA ALA A 21 17.21 22.86 -24.28
C ALA A 21 16.50 22.45 -22.98
N THR A 22 15.21 22.12 -23.06
CA THR A 22 14.46 21.49 -21.97
C THR A 22 14.94 20.05 -21.81
N ALA A 23 15.78 19.80 -20.82
CA ALA A 23 16.12 18.44 -20.38
C ALA A 23 14.91 17.86 -19.62
N THR A 24 14.24 16.88 -20.23
CA THR A 24 13.27 16.03 -19.55
C THR A 24 14.00 15.14 -18.55
N ILE A 25 13.89 15.48 -17.26
CA ILE A 25 14.35 14.60 -16.17
C ILE A 25 13.29 13.51 -16.04
N ALA A 26 13.55 12.34 -16.62
CA ALA A 26 12.77 11.14 -16.34
C ALA A 26 12.95 10.81 -14.85
N SER A 27 11.86 10.91 -14.08
CA SER A 27 11.83 10.46 -12.70
C SER A 27 11.88 8.93 -12.72
N ALA A 28 13.06 8.36 -12.48
CA ALA A 28 13.18 6.95 -12.15
C ALA A 28 12.57 6.78 -10.76
N THR A 29 11.32 6.31 -10.71
CA THR A 29 10.73 5.74 -9.50
C THR A 29 11.70 4.68 -8.99
N ALA A 30 12.07 4.75 -7.71
CA ALA A 30 12.94 3.76 -7.07
C ALA A 30 12.26 2.40 -7.14
N ASP A 31 12.61 1.64 -8.17
CA ASP A 31 12.07 0.32 -8.43
C ASP A 31 12.72 -0.62 -7.42
N SER A 32 11.91 -1.24 -6.56
CA SER A 32 12.39 -2.23 -5.60
C SER A 32 13.17 -3.31 -6.34
N ASP A 33 14.44 -3.52 -6.02
CA ASP A 33 15.26 -4.62 -6.56
C ASP A 33 14.92 -5.97 -5.91
N LEU A 34 13.77 -6.07 -5.26
CA LEU A 34 13.24 -7.27 -4.66
C LEU A 34 11.93 -7.67 -5.34
N LEU A 35 11.80 -8.96 -5.62
CA LEU A 35 10.61 -9.56 -6.19
C LEU A 35 10.10 -10.66 -5.24
N PRO A 36 8.84 -10.62 -4.76
CA PRO A 36 8.32 -11.67 -3.89
C PRO A 36 8.21 -13.00 -4.65
N TYR A 37 8.44 -14.11 -3.96
CA TYR A 37 8.18 -15.47 -4.47
C TYR A 37 7.22 -16.28 -3.60
N GLY A 38 6.69 -15.69 -2.53
CA GLY A 38 5.69 -16.29 -1.66
C GLY A 38 4.93 -15.26 -0.83
N SER A 39 3.95 -15.73 -0.06
CA SER A 39 3.02 -14.89 0.71
C SER A 39 3.52 -14.45 2.08
N LYS A 40 4.65 -15.00 2.56
CA LYS A 40 5.24 -14.58 3.84
C LYS A 40 6.16 -13.38 3.62
N ALA A 41 6.26 -12.56 4.66
CA ALA A 41 7.32 -11.57 4.76
C ALA A 41 8.69 -12.24 4.52
N GLU A 42 9.62 -11.47 3.95
CA GLU A 42 11.00 -11.90 3.66
C GLU A 42 11.16 -13.03 2.62
N MET A 43 10.09 -13.48 1.96
CA MET A 43 10.15 -14.36 0.79
C MET A 43 10.40 -13.55 -0.49
N PHE A 44 11.60 -13.00 -0.62
CA PHE A 44 12.01 -12.19 -1.78
C PHE A 44 13.19 -12.80 -2.54
N LEU A 45 13.21 -12.51 -3.84
CA LEU A 45 14.34 -12.71 -4.73
C LEU A 45 14.96 -11.36 -5.04
N THR A 46 16.27 -11.31 -5.22
CA THR A 46 16.94 -10.12 -5.75
C THR A 46 16.83 -10.09 -7.27
N ILE A 47 16.37 -8.97 -7.82
CA ILE A 47 16.41 -8.71 -9.27
C ILE A 47 17.84 -8.43 -9.68
N THR A 48 18.40 -9.26 -10.55
CA THR A 48 19.79 -9.15 -11.01
C THR A 48 19.91 -8.46 -12.38
N GLY A 49 18.80 -8.26 -13.08
CA GLY A 49 18.79 -7.63 -14.38
C GLY A 49 17.39 -7.47 -14.95
N ARG A 50 17.20 -6.45 -15.78
CA ARG A 50 15.96 -6.12 -16.46
C ARG A 50 16.26 -5.91 -17.94
N SER A 51 15.42 -6.44 -18.83
CA SER A 51 15.56 -6.30 -20.28
C SER A 51 14.18 -6.22 -20.92
N GLY A 52 14.02 -5.37 -21.94
CA GLY A 52 12.77 -5.29 -22.71
C GLY A 52 11.53 -4.95 -21.88
N ILE A 53 11.65 -4.29 -20.72
CA ILE A 53 10.51 -3.90 -19.87
C ILE A 53 9.47 -3.13 -20.70
N ASP A 54 8.18 -3.41 -20.46
CA ASP A 54 7.04 -2.88 -21.22
C ASP A 54 7.01 -3.27 -22.71
N SER A 55 7.77 -4.27 -23.14
CA SER A 55 7.76 -4.78 -24.52
C SER A 55 7.05 -6.13 -24.66
N ASP A 56 7.01 -6.67 -25.89
CA ASP A 56 6.53 -8.03 -26.16
C ASP A 56 7.54 -9.14 -25.80
N HIS A 57 8.73 -8.76 -25.30
CA HIS A 57 9.81 -9.64 -24.87
C HIS A 57 10.46 -9.14 -23.57
N ALA A 58 9.64 -8.73 -22.61
CA ALA A 58 10.10 -8.29 -21.30
C ALA A 58 10.69 -9.47 -20.51
N GLU A 59 11.82 -9.22 -19.85
CA GLU A 59 12.51 -10.18 -18.99
C GLU A 59 13.03 -9.51 -17.73
N VAL A 60 12.81 -10.17 -16.60
CA VAL A 60 13.45 -9.85 -15.32
C VAL A 60 14.20 -11.10 -14.87
N THR A 61 15.50 -10.97 -14.69
CA THR A 61 16.35 -12.03 -14.11
C THR A 61 16.41 -11.85 -12.60
N VAL A 62 16.31 -12.96 -11.87
CA VAL A 62 16.22 -12.97 -10.42
C VAL A 62 17.16 -14.01 -9.83
N ARG A 63 17.54 -13.82 -8.57
CA ARG A 63 18.32 -14.80 -7.82
C ARG A 63 17.87 -14.81 -6.36
N HIS A 64 17.73 -16.01 -5.81
CA HIS A 64 17.64 -16.18 -4.36
C HIS A 64 19.06 -16.11 -3.78
N THR A 65 19.42 -14.95 -3.24
CA THR A 65 20.75 -14.68 -2.70
C THR A 65 20.90 -15.19 -1.27
N ARG A 66 22.14 -15.27 -0.79
CA ARG A 66 22.42 -15.64 0.61
C ARG A 66 21.80 -14.64 1.58
N GLU A 67 21.77 -13.37 1.19
CA GLU A 67 21.14 -12.27 1.94
C GLU A 67 19.63 -12.49 2.05
N ASN A 68 18.95 -12.91 0.97
CA ASN A 68 17.53 -13.26 1.03
C ASN A 68 17.27 -14.43 1.99
N ALA A 69 18.06 -15.50 1.87
CA ALA A 69 17.93 -16.67 2.74
C ALA A 69 18.21 -16.33 4.21
N LYS A 70 19.19 -15.46 4.48
CA LYS A 70 19.51 -14.96 5.82
C LYS A 70 18.36 -14.18 6.43
N ALA A 71 17.70 -13.32 5.66
CA ALA A 71 16.51 -12.60 6.12
C ALA A 71 15.44 -13.63 6.54
N PHE A 72 14.98 -14.45 5.59
CA PHE A 72 13.96 -15.48 5.82
C PHE A 72 14.23 -16.33 7.08
N CYS A 73 15.48 -16.79 7.24
CA CYS A 73 15.93 -17.58 8.38
C CYS A 73 15.86 -16.82 9.72
N ALA A 74 16.27 -15.55 9.75
CA ALA A 74 16.19 -14.71 10.94
C ALA A 74 14.74 -14.50 11.40
N GLN A 75 13.79 -14.27 10.49
CA GLN A 75 12.37 -14.13 10.84
C GLN A 75 11.75 -15.41 11.39
N HIS A 76 12.25 -16.58 10.99
CA HIS A 76 11.80 -17.86 11.52
C HIS A 76 12.55 -18.27 12.81
N GLY A 77 13.35 -17.36 13.39
CA GLY A 77 14.05 -17.56 14.65
C GLY A 77 15.30 -18.44 14.57
N ASP A 78 15.78 -18.74 13.37
CA ASP A 78 16.97 -19.57 13.13
C ASP A 78 17.92 -18.87 12.16
N GLY A 79 18.77 -17.98 12.68
CA GLY A 79 19.82 -17.32 11.89
C GLY A 79 21.06 -18.17 11.60
N SER A 80 21.00 -19.49 11.77
CA SER A 80 22.16 -20.37 11.57
C SER A 80 22.53 -20.52 10.09
N GLU A 81 23.81 -20.79 9.83
CA GLU A 81 24.28 -21.09 8.47
C GLU A 81 23.62 -22.35 7.90
N ALA A 82 23.22 -23.30 8.75
CA ALA A 82 22.49 -24.48 8.34
C ALA A 82 21.09 -24.13 7.78
N CYS A 83 20.38 -23.18 8.41
CA CYS A 83 19.12 -22.67 7.88
C CYS A 83 19.34 -21.98 6.53
N ILE A 84 20.36 -21.12 6.44
CA ILE A 84 20.65 -20.34 5.23
C ILE A 84 20.96 -21.26 4.05
N ASP A 85 21.90 -22.20 4.23
CA ASP A 85 22.30 -23.14 3.19
C ASP A 85 21.14 -24.06 2.78
N LYS A 86 20.33 -24.50 3.74
CA LYS A 86 19.11 -25.27 3.46
C LYS A 86 18.08 -24.45 2.67
N THR A 87 17.83 -23.21 3.06
CA THR A 87 16.87 -22.32 2.41
C THR A 87 17.28 -22.01 0.97
N LEU A 88 18.58 -21.78 0.72
CA LEU A 88 19.14 -21.66 -0.62
C LEU A 88 18.97 -22.94 -1.45
N ALA A 89 19.10 -24.11 -0.83
CA ALA A 89 18.95 -25.38 -1.52
C ALA A 89 17.48 -25.73 -1.80
N ASP A 90 16.56 -25.42 -0.89
CA ASP A 90 15.16 -25.85 -0.94
C ASP A 90 14.30 -24.95 -1.82
N VAL A 91 14.58 -23.64 -1.86
CA VAL A 91 13.81 -22.70 -2.67
C VAL A 91 14.12 -22.90 -4.15
N LYS A 92 13.15 -23.51 -4.86
CA LYS A 92 13.21 -23.74 -6.31
C LYS A 92 12.37 -22.70 -7.03
N VAL A 93 13.04 -21.71 -7.62
CA VAL A 93 12.45 -20.66 -8.46
C VAL A 93 13.17 -20.63 -9.81
N GLN A 94 12.51 -20.06 -10.82
CA GLN A 94 13.14 -19.76 -12.11
C GLN A 94 14.16 -18.63 -11.95
N ASP A 95 15.25 -18.68 -12.73
CA ASP A 95 16.26 -17.61 -12.77
C ASP A 95 15.77 -16.37 -13.54
N SER A 96 14.69 -16.49 -14.30
CA SER A 96 14.02 -15.35 -14.94
C SER A 96 12.52 -15.53 -15.08
N ILE A 97 11.84 -14.40 -15.17
CA ILE A 97 10.43 -14.29 -15.53
C ILE A 97 10.31 -13.51 -16.83
N LEU A 98 9.32 -13.87 -17.65
CA LEU A 98 9.15 -13.35 -19.00
C LEU A 98 7.73 -12.82 -19.18
N ALA A 99 7.57 -11.76 -19.96
CA ALA A 99 6.25 -11.30 -20.40
C ALA A 99 6.23 -10.84 -21.85
N ASN A 100 5.05 -10.97 -22.43
CA ASN A 100 4.64 -10.20 -23.58
C ASN A 100 3.63 -9.16 -23.11
N CYS A 101 4.11 -7.93 -22.83
CA CYS A 101 3.28 -6.87 -22.28
C CYS A 101 2.16 -6.44 -23.24
N SER A 102 2.34 -6.55 -24.56
CA SER A 102 1.26 -6.25 -25.51
C SER A 102 0.05 -7.17 -25.30
N THR A 103 0.28 -8.47 -25.14
CA THR A 103 -0.79 -9.47 -24.92
C THR A 103 -1.22 -9.59 -23.46
N GLY A 104 -0.35 -9.23 -22.51
CA GLY A 104 -0.57 -9.44 -21.07
C GLY A 104 -0.14 -10.83 -20.58
N LYS A 105 0.38 -11.71 -21.45
CA LYS A 105 0.88 -13.03 -21.05
C LYS A 105 2.23 -12.95 -20.37
N PHE A 106 2.43 -13.73 -19.31
CA PHE A 106 3.69 -13.76 -18.57
C PHE A 106 3.92 -15.08 -17.82
N THR A 107 5.16 -15.34 -17.42
CA THR A 107 5.54 -16.43 -16.51
C THR A 107 5.93 -15.88 -15.15
N SER A 108 5.52 -16.54 -14.07
CA SER A 108 5.91 -16.20 -12.70
C SER A 108 7.23 -16.88 -12.31
N VAL A 109 7.77 -16.49 -11.16
CA VAL A 109 8.99 -17.07 -10.56
C VAL A 109 8.86 -18.57 -10.25
N SER A 110 7.63 -19.08 -10.13
CA SER A 110 7.36 -20.52 -9.96
C SER A 110 7.33 -21.29 -11.30
N GLY A 111 7.48 -20.59 -12.43
CA GLY A 111 7.36 -21.15 -13.78
C GLY A 111 5.91 -21.28 -14.28
N LYS A 112 4.91 -20.88 -13.49
CA LYS A 112 3.50 -20.88 -13.92
C LYS A 112 3.22 -19.74 -14.88
N GLY A 113 2.45 -20.02 -15.94
CA GLY A 113 2.00 -19.05 -16.93
C GLY A 113 0.67 -18.38 -16.56
N PHE A 114 0.56 -17.10 -16.87
CA PHE A 114 -0.56 -16.22 -16.52
C PHE A 114 -0.86 -15.23 -17.65
N ASN A 115 -2.06 -14.67 -17.63
CA ASN A 115 -2.52 -13.62 -18.52
C ASN A 115 -3.18 -12.49 -17.73
N PHE A 116 -2.52 -11.33 -17.70
CA PHE A 116 -3.04 -10.11 -17.12
C PHE A 116 -4.07 -9.48 -18.05
N ARG A 117 -5.30 -9.30 -17.55
CA ARG A 117 -6.44 -8.81 -18.32
C ARG A 117 -6.76 -7.33 -18.08
N GLY A 118 -6.29 -6.74 -16.99
CA GLY A 118 -6.60 -5.36 -16.59
C GLY A 118 -7.12 -5.30 -15.16
N ARG A 119 -7.77 -4.19 -14.80
CA ARG A 119 -8.40 -4.00 -13.49
C ARG A 119 -9.60 -4.95 -13.36
N ALA A 120 -9.77 -5.60 -12.22
CA ALA A 120 -10.91 -6.49 -11.99
C ALA A 120 -12.13 -5.69 -11.51
N ALA A 121 -13.32 -6.13 -11.89
CA ALA A 121 -14.59 -5.56 -11.42
C ALA A 121 -14.95 -5.97 -9.97
N GLU A 122 -14.33 -7.04 -9.46
CA GLU A 122 -14.57 -7.57 -8.11
C GLU A 122 -13.65 -6.92 -7.06
N THR A 123 -14.11 -6.82 -5.81
CA THR A 123 -13.44 -6.03 -4.75
C THR A 123 -12.26 -6.73 -4.08
N ASN A 124 -12.15 -8.06 -4.17
CA ASN A 124 -11.16 -8.83 -3.42
C ASN A 124 -9.79 -8.90 -4.12
N TYR A 125 -9.74 -8.60 -5.41
CA TYR A 125 -8.52 -8.64 -6.22
C TYR A 125 -8.52 -7.41 -7.14
N PRO A 126 -7.50 -6.54 -7.10
CA PRO A 126 -7.50 -5.29 -7.87
C PRO A 126 -7.40 -5.51 -9.39
N TYR A 127 -6.81 -6.63 -9.81
CA TYR A 127 -6.58 -6.97 -11.22
C TYR A 127 -7.13 -8.35 -11.59
N ALA A 128 -7.65 -8.44 -12.81
CA ALA A 128 -8.05 -9.68 -13.42
C ALA A 128 -6.81 -10.39 -13.99
N VAL A 129 -6.47 -11.55 -13.41
CA VAL A 129 -5.40 -12.43 -13.88
C VAL A 129 -5.99 -13.80 -14.14
N GLN A 130 -5.62 -14.40 -15.27
CA GLN A 130 -6.06 -15.74 -15.65
C GLN A 130 -4.86 -16.68 -15.72
N PRO A 131 -4.85 -17.82 -15.03
CA PRO A 131 -3.80 -18.82 -15.22
C PRO A 131 -3.90 -19.43 -16.63
N ASP A 132 -2.76 -19.74 -17.24
CA ASP A 132 -2.72 -20.36 -18.58
C ASP A 132 -3.36 -21.76 -18.59
N VAL A 133 -3.38 -22.44 -17.44
CA VAL A 133 -4.04 -23.73 -17.24
C VAL A 133 -5.46 -23.49 -16.71
N PRO A 134 -6.51 -23.84 -17.48
CA PRO A 134 -7.90 -23.71 -17.03
C PRO A 134 -8.15 -24.50 -15.73
N GLY A 135 -8.88 -23.90 -14.79
CA GLY A 135 -9.22 -24.52 -13.50
C GLY A 135 -8.08 -24.62 -12.49
N ALA A 136 -6.88 -24.10 -12.81
CA ALA A 136 -5.81 -24.02 -11.82
C ALA A 136 -6.17 -23.01 -10.71
N ASN A 137 -6.11 -23.47 -9.46
CA ASN A 137 -6.18 -22.56 -8.32
C ASN A 137 -4.89 -21.72 -8.28
N PHE A 138 -5.03 -20.41 -8.44
CA PHE A 138 -3.93 -19.46 -8.44
C PHE A 138 -4.01 -18.42 -7.33
N TYR A 139 -5.03 -18.50 -6.47
CA TYR A 139 -5.27 -17.49 -5.43
C TYR A 139 -4.10 -17.35 -4.45
N ALA A 140 -3.44 -18.46 -4.12
CA ALA A 140 -2.24 -18.46 -3.26
C ALA A 140 -1.03 -17.78 -3.92
N ASP A 141 -1.01 -17.66 -5.24
CA ASP A 141 0.08 -17.08 -6.02
C ASP A 141 -0.28 -15.70 -6.60
N TYR A 142 -1.48 -15.18 -6.30
CA TYR A 142 -2.01 -13.96 -6.93
C TYR A 142 -1.07 -12.77 -6.75
N ASP A 143 -0.71 -12.46 -5.51
CA ASP A 143 0.12 -11.29 -5.19
C ASP A 143 1.52 -11.41 -5.81
N VAL A 144 2.09 -12.62 -5.79
CA VAL A 144 3.38 -12.94 -6.41
C VAL A 144 3.30 -12.75 -7.92
N ALA A 145 2.23 -13.22 -8.56
CA ALA A 145 2.02 -13.09 -10.00
C ALA A 145 1.85 -11.62 -10.40
N ILE A 146 1.08 -10.83 -9.66
CA ILE A 146 0.91 -9.38 -9.91
C ILE A 146 2.20 -8.62 -9.72
N ALA A 147 2.97 -8.90 -8.65
CA ALA A 147 4.26 -8.27 -8.44
C ALA A 147 5.23 -8.58 -9.58
N GLY A 148 5.28 -9.84 -10.03
CA GLY A 148 6.08 -10.25 -11.19
C GLY A 148 5.66 -9.54 -12.48
N PHE A 149 4.35 -9.46 -12.75
CA PHE A 149 3.85 -8.76 -13.92
C PHE A 149 4.13 -7.26 -13.87
N ARG A 150 4.01 -6.62 -12.70
CA ARG A 150 4.31 -5.20 -12.52
C ARG A 150 5.80 -4.91 -12.74
N ALA A 151 6.70 -5.82 -12.35
CA ALA A 151 8.13 -5.69 -12.64
C ALA A 151 8.46 -5.81 -14.14
N LEU A 152 7.67 -6.61 -14.89
CA LEU A 152 7.85 -6.82 -16.33
C LEU A 152 7.17 -5.75 -17.20
N CYS A 153 5.97 -5.30 -16.80
CA CYS A 153 5.05 -4.49 -17.60
C CYS A 153 4.41 -3.33 -16.79
N PRO A 154 5.20 -2.47 -16.13
CA PRO A 154 4.67 -1.43 -15.26
C PRO A 154 3.74 -0.44 -15.98
N ALA A 155 4.00 -0.10 -17.25
CA ALA A 155 3.15 0.80 -18.02
C ALA A 155 1.75 0.21 -18.27
N LYS A 156 1.66 -1.12 -18.45
CA LYS A 156 0.37 -1.81 -18.65
C LYS A 156 -0.46 -1.86 -17.37
N VAL A 157 0.19 -2.01 -16.22
CA VAL A 157 -0.50 -1.90 -14.92
C VAL A 157 -1.01 -0.48 -14.71
N ALA A 158 -0.18 0.54 -14.93
CA ALA A 158 -0.58 1.94 -14.83
C ALA A 158 -1.66 2.35 -15.85
N GLN A 159 -1.73 1.68 -17.00
CA GLN A 159 -2.85 1.81 -17.94
C GLN A 159 -4.14 1.22 -17.33
N ALA A 160 -4.09 -0.02 -16.84
CA ALA A 160 -5.23 -0.69 -16.24
C ALA A 160 -5.82 0.08 -15.04
N ASP A 161 -4.98 0.72 -14.23
CA ASP A 161 -5.42 1.55 -13.10
C ASP A 161 -6.28 2.77 -13.52
N ARG A 162 -6.17 3.21 -14.77
CA ARG A 162 -6.91 4.33 -15.35
C ARG A 162 -8.12 3.91 -16.16
N GLU A 163 -8.25 2.63 -16.47
CA GLU A 163 -9.33 2.08 -17.29
C GLU A 163 -10.48 1.55 -16.43
N ASP A 164 -11.65 1.42 -17.06
CA ASP A 164 -12.80 0.80 -16.43
C ASP A 164 -12.50 -0.66 -16.09
N PRO A 165 -13.05 -1.20 -14.98
CA PRO A 165 -12.86 -2.58 -14.62
C PRO A 165 -13.32 -3.55 -15.71
N VAL A 166 -12.52 -4.57 -15.96
CA VAL A 166 -12.86 -5.67 -16.87
C VAL A 166 -13.94 -6.52 -16.20
N PRO A 167 -15.08 -6.77 -16.86
CA PRO A 167 -16.10 -7.65 -16.33
C PRO A 167 -15.53 -9.07 -16.12
N PRO A 168 -16.02 -9.81 -15.10
CA PRO A 168 -15.56 -11.18 -14.88
C PRO A 168 -15.80 -12.00 -16.14
N ALA A 169 -14.82 -12.81 -16.53
CA ALA A 169 -14.97 -13.69 -17.67
C ALA A 169 -16.15 -14.64 -17.40
N ALA A 170 -17.11 -14.73 -18.33
CA ALA A 170 -18.32 -15.54 -18.19
C ALA A 170 -18.04 -17.04 -17.92
N ASP A 171 -16.81 -17.47 -18.14
CA ASP A 171 -16.36 -18.86 -18.08
C ASP A 171 -15.65 -19.21 -16.75
N TYR A 172 -15.61 -18.28 -15.78
CA TYR A 172 -14.81 -18.40 -14.56
C TYR A 172 -15.67 -18.40 -13.28
N TYR A 173 -16.56 -19.37 -13.15
CA TYR A 173 -17.10 -19.78 -11.86
C TYR A 173 -16.58 -21.19 -11.54
N PRO A 174 -15.74 -21.37 -10.50
CA PRO A 174 -15.53 -22.68 -9.93
C PRO A 174 -16.88 -23.18 -9.40
N LEU A 175 -17.40 -24.22 -10.04
CA LEU A 175 -18.55 -25.00 -9.56
C LEU A 175 -18.14 -25.74 -8.27
N ASP A 176 -18.06 -25.03 -7.14
CA ASP A 176 -17.89 -25.63 -5.81
C ASP A 176 -18.97 -25.12 -4.82
N ALA A 177 -20.18 -24.86 -5.33
CA ALA A 177 -21.36 -24.52 -4.51
C ALA A 177 -22.19 -25.74 -4.07
N ASP A 178 -21.84 -26.98 -4.47
CA ASP A 178 -22.73 -28.16 -4.30
C ASP A 178 -22.31 -29.15 -3.19
N LYS A 179 -21.57 -28.70 -2.16
CA LYS A 179 -21.43 -29.48 -0.92
C LYS A 179 -21.74 -28.68 0.33
N GLN A 180 -22.98 -28.21 0.41
CA GLN A 180 -23.61 -28.01 1.70
C GLN A 180 -24.87 -28.86 1.76
N SER A 181 -24.75 -29.95 2.54
CA SER A 181 -25.80 -30.92 2.79
C SER A 181 -27.02 -30.20 3.37
N ALA A 182 -28.16 -30.43 2.75
CA ALA A 182 -29.46 -29.96 3.20
C ALA A 182 -29.80 -30.50 4.59
N SER A 183 -30.19 -29.59 5.49
CA SER A 183 -31.21 -29.84 6.50
C SER A 183 -31.97 -28.54 6.78
N ASP A 184 -33.16 -28.51 6.21
CA ASP A 184 -34.42 -27.96 6.74
C ASP A 184 -34.59 -26.46 7.07
N VAL A 185 -35.36 -25.82 6.18
CA VAL A 185 -36.56 -24.98 6.42
C VAL A 185 -36.49 -23.89 7.50
N ALA A 186 -36.46 -22.63 7.05
CA ALA A 186 -37.53 -21.66 7.33
C ALA A 186 -37.40 -20.43 6.41
N GLU A 187 -38.46 -20.16 5.65
CA GLU A 187 -38.70 -18.92 4.93
C GLU A 187 -38.75 -17.74 5.93
N GLY A 188 -37.91 -16.74 5.70
CA GLY A 188 -37.88 -15.49 6.44
C GLY A 188 -37.63 -14.32 5.49
N ASN A 189 -38.51 -13.33 5.57
CA ASN A 189 -38.61 -12.15 4.71
C ASN A 189 -37.31 -11.37 4.51
N GLY A 190 -37.27 -10.67 3.38
CA GLY A 190 -36.09 -9.98 2.88
C GLY A 190 -35.50 -8.92 3.82
N GLU A 191 -34.18 -8.90 3.82
CA GLU A 191 -33.39 -7.78 4.28
C GLU A 191 -32.26 -7.59 3.28
N ALA A 192 -32.17 -6.38 2.71
CA ALA A 192 -31.10 -6.01 1.81
C ALA A 192 -29.77 -6.18 2.53
N VAL A 193 -28.96 -7.15 2.12
CA VAL A 193 -27.59 -7.30 2.60
C VAL A 193 -26.81 -6.08 2.11
N SER A 194 -26.61 -5.14 3.03
CA SER A 194 -25.75 -3.98 2.88
C SER A 194 -24.33 -4.43 2.56
N LEU A 195 -23.76 -3.91 1.46
CA LEU A 195 -22.33 -4.04 1.09
C LEU A 195 -21.42 -3.23 2.05
N ALA A 196 -21.64 -3.33 3.37
CA ALA A 196 -20.92 -2.61 4.41
C ALA A 196 -19.76 -3.46 4.96
N GLY A 197 -18.70 -3.65 4.16
CA GLY A 197 -17.52 -4.42 4.54
C GLY A 197 -16.27 -3.58 4.85
N SER A 198 -16.40 -2.30 5.18
CA SER A 198 -15.28 -1.49 5.70
C SER A 198 -15.74 -0.70 6.93
N SER A 199 -15.14 -1.03 8.08
CA SER A 199 -15.55 -0.69 9.45
C SER A 199 -15.07 0.68 9.92
N PHE A 200 -14.85 1.64 9.03
CA PHE A 200 -14.49 3.03 9.39
C PHE A 200 -15.60 3.79 10.15
N ARG A 201 -16.55 3.09 10.76
CA ARG A 201 -17.77 3.67 11.32
C ARG A 201 -17.64 3.80 12.83
N GLY A 202 -17.81 5.02 13.30
CA GLY A 202 -18.21 5.27 14.68
C GLY A 202 -17.44 6.40 15.35
N VAL A 203 -16.11 6.38 15.27
CA VAL A 203 -15.28 7.33 16.04
C VAL A 203 -14.98 8.60 15.23
N GLN A 204 -15.22 9.76 15.84
CA GLN A 204 -14.98 11.07 15.23
C GLN A 204 -14.39 12.03 16.25
N LEU A 205 -13.72 13.08 15.80
CA LEU A 205 -13.32 14.16 16.69
C LEU A 205 -14.57 14.86 17.27
N GLY A 206 -14.41 15.49 18.42
CA GLY A 206 -15.52 16.12 19.15
C GLY A 206 -16.37 15.16 19.99
N MET A 207 -16.28 13.85 19.78
CA MET A 207 -16.97 12.87 20.61
C MET A 207 -16.42 12.84 22.04
N SER A 208 -17.31 12.70 23.01
CA SER A 208 -16.95 12.36 24.40
C SER A 208 -16.48 10.91 24.50
N GLU A 209 -15.83 10.57 25.60
CA GLU A 209 -15.39 9.20 25.89
C GLU A 209 -16.55 8.19 25.79
N GLN A 210 -17.72 8.53 26.35
CA GLN A 210 -18.90 7.66 26.30
C GLN A 210 -19.42 7.45 24.88
N GLN A 211 -19.41 8.49 24.06
CA GLN A 211 -19.82 8.38 22.65
C GLN A 211 -18.85 7.51 21.86
N ILE A 212 -17.54 7.63 22.10
CA ILE A 212 -16.55 6.75 21.47
C ILE A 212 -16.76 5.32 21.92
N ALA A 213 -16.89 5.07 23.22
CA ALA A 213 -17.13 3.72 23.75
C ALA A 213 -18.39 3.07 23.15
N GLN A 214 -19.45 3.84 22.91
CA GLN A 214 -20.68 3.36 22.27
C GLN A 214 -20.55 3.15 20.76
N ALA A 215 -19.67 3.89 20.11
CA ALA A 215 -19.48 3.84 18.68
C ALA A 215 -18.46 2.77 18.24
N LEU A 216 -17.64 2.29 19.16
CA LEU A 216 -16.74 1.15 18.93
C LEU A 216 -17.54 -0.14 18.75
N ASP A 217 -17.06 -1.00 17.85
CA ASP A 217 -17.54 -2.37 17.76
C ASP A 217 -17.30 -3.12 19.09
N PRO A 218 -18.20 -4.03 19.52
CA PRO A 218 -18.09 -4.72 20.82
C PRO A 218 -16.80 -5.50 21.04
N SER A 219 -16.04 -5.81 19.99
CA SER A 219 -14.71 -6.44 20.10
C SER A 219 -13.62 -5.48 20.55
N PHE A 220 -13.88 -4.17 20.55
CA PHE A 220 -12.97 -3.13 21.01
C PHE A 220 -13.40 -2.56 22.36
N VAL A 221 -12.40 -2.18 23.16
CA VAL A 221 -12.61 -1.50 24.44
C VAL A 221 -11.68 -0.29 24.53
N LEU A 222 -12.17 0.77 25.22
CA LEU A 222 -11.31 1.87 25.65
C LEU A 222 -10.67 1.52 26.99
N LYS A 223 -9.37 1.76 27.11
CA LYS A 223 -8.61 1.63 28.36
C LYS A 223 -7.82 2.91 28.63
N ASP A 224 -7.71 3.29 29.89
CA ASP A 224 -6.83 4.36 30.37
C ASP A 224 -5.41 3.86 30.66
N GLU A 225 -5.27 2.56 30.89
CA GLU A 225 -3.98 1.88 31.06
C GLU A 225 -3.45 1.27 29.76
N ILE A 226 -2.12 1.36 29.61
CA ILE A 226 -1.38 0.73 28.52
C ILE A 226 -1.40 -0.79 28.73
N PRO A 227 -1.78 -1.61 27.73
CA PRO A 227 -1.64 -3.06 27.80
C PRO A 227 -0.19 -3.43 28.15
N ALA A 228 0.01 -4.38 29.07
CA ALA A 228 1.33 -4.68 29.61
C ALA A 228 2.40 -4.86 28.49
N PRO A 229 3.60 -4.28 28.64
CA PRO A 229 4.61 -4.20 27.58
C PRO A 229 5.12 -5.56 27.09
N GLU A 230 4.96 -6.62 27.88
CA GLU A 230 5.29 -8.00 27.50
C GLU A 230 4.47 -8.49 26.28
N ILE A 231 3.34 -7.83 25.99
CA ILE A 231 2.44 -8.15 24.88
C ILE A 231 2.64 -7.20 23.69
N LEU A 232 3.27 -6.05 23.89
CA LEU A 232 3.46 -5.02 22.86
C LEU A 232 4.62 -5.28 21.89
N GLY A 233 5.26 -6.46 21.99
CA GLY A 233 6.24 -6.96 21.02
C GLY A 233 7.17 -5.87 20.51
N GLY A 234 7.96 -5.27 21.41
CA GLY A 234 8.96 -4.23 21.15
C GLY A 234 8.81 -3.53 19.80
N ARG A 235 7.86 -2.60 19.67
CA ARG A 235 7.72 -1.78 18.46
C ARG A 235 9.05 -1.09 18.12
N THR A 236 9.71 -1.56 17.07
CA THR A 236 10.88 -0.91 16.45
C THR A 236 10.48 0.08 15.37
N ASP A 237 9.17 0.23 15.10
CA ASP A 237 8.60 1.05 14.01
C ASP A 237 8.67 2.57 14.25
N GLY A 238 9.26 3.01 15.36
CA GLY A 238 9.36 4.44 15.71
C GLY A 238 8.01 5.09 15.99
N GLY A 239 6.95 4.30 16.26
CA GLY A 239 5.70 4.83 16.80
C GLY A 239 5.94 5.63 18.08
N PRO A 240 5.05 6.58 18.45
CA PRO A 240 5.23 7.37 19.66
C PRO A 240 5.46 6.43 20.84
N ASN A 241 6.61 6.60 21.52
CA ASN A 241 6.94 5.84 22.72
C ASN A 241 5.71 5.88 23.62
N VAL A 242 5.11 4.72 23.87
CA VAL A 242 3.84 4.63 24.61
C VAL A 242 3.97 5.23 26.02
N LEU A 243 5.20 5.29 26.53
CA LEU A 243 5.61 5.99 27.75
C LEU A 243 5.50 7.53 27.70
N GLN A 244 5.16 8.11 26.55
CA GLN A 244 4.99 9.56 26.32
C GLN A 244 3.60 9.92 25.83
N ALA A 245 2.60 9.04 26.02
CA ALA A 245 1.22 9.39 25.73
C ALA A 245 0.83 10.67 26.50
N PRO A 246 0.27 11.69 25.84
CA PRO A 246 -0.21 12.88 26.52
C PRO A 246 -1.20 12.54 27.64
N SER A 247 -1.25 13.34 28.70
CA SER A 247 -2.30 13.22 29.70
C SER A 247 -3.68 13.29 29.04
N GLY A 248 -4.59 12.38 29.40
CA GLY A 248 -5.92 12.29 28.79
C GLY A 248 -5.95 11.54 27.46
N THR A 249 -4.99 10.66 27.21
CA THR A 249 -5.06 9.67 26.13
C THR A 249 -5.70 8.37 26.63
N LEU A 250 -6.64 7.82 25.86
CA LEU A 250 -7.17 6.47 26.01
C LEU A 250 -6.70 5.58 24.86
N PHE A 251 -6.65 4.28 25.11
CA PHE A 251 -6.22 3.25 24.18
C PHE A 251 -7.42 2.47 23.66
N ILE A 252 -7.51 2.31 22.33
CA ILE A 252 -8.48 1.41 21.71
C ILE A 252 -7.81 0.05 21.61
N VAL A 253 -8.40 -0.98 22.22
CA VAL A 253 -7.80 -2.32 22.35
C VAL A 253 -8.77 -3.39 21.86
N ARG A 254 -8.29 -4.37 21.09
CA ARG A 254 -9.02 -5.58 20.69
C ARG A 254 -8.35 -6.79 21.33
N GLY A 255 -8.99 -7.39 22.32
CA GLY A 255 -8.36 -8.42 23.17
C GLY A 255 -7.17 -7.84 23.95
N GLU A 256 -5.96 -8.29 23.62
CA GLU A 256 -4.71 -7.76 24.20
C GLU A 256 -3.95 -6.82 23.25
N GLN A 257 -4.42 -6.65 22.02
CA GLN A 257 -3.75 -5.86 20.99
C GLN A 257 -4.22 -4.40 21.02
N GLN A 258 -3.27 -3.46 21.08
CA GLN A 258 -3.57 -2.03 20.93
C GLN A 258 -3.85 -1.71 19.45
N CYS A 259 -5.06 -1.22 19.16
CA CYS A 259 -5.54 -0.86 17.83
C CYS A 259 -5.71 0.64 17.60
N GLY A 260 -5.50 1.47 18.62
CA GLY A 260 -5.43 2.90 18.43
C GLY A 260 -5.25 3.66 19.72
N THR A 261 -5.27 4.98 19.59
CA THR A 261 -5.28 5.93 20.70
C THR A 261 -6.23 7.08 20.41
N VAL A 262 -6.83 7.62 21.46
CA VAL A 262 -7.69 8.80 21.42
C VAL A 262 -7.16 9.79 22.43
N THR A 263 -6.82 11.00 22.01
CA THR A 263 -6.43 12.08 22.92
C THR A 263 -7.59 13.05 23.09
N PHE A 264 -7.94 13.36 24.34
CA PHE A 264 -9.04 14.26 24.67
C PHE A 264 -8.54 15.67 25.04
N ARG A 265 -9.27 16.69 24.60
CA ARG A 265 -9.11 18.08 25.04
C ARG A 265 -10.47 18.63 25.43
N GLY A 266 -10.60 19.09 26.68
CA GLY A 266 -11.88 19.60 27.18
C GLY A 266 -12.99 18.55 27.23
N GLY A 267 -12.64 17.27 27.47
CA GLY A 267 -13.59 16.16 27.51
C GLY A 267 -14.06 15.66 26.13
N GLN A 268 -13.51 16.19 25.04
CA GLN A 268 -13.83 15.78 23.67
C GLN A 268 -12.59 15.27 22.95
N ALA A 269 -12.76 14.28 22.08
CA ALA A 269 -11.68 13.75 21.25
C ALA A 269 -11.12 14.85 20.34
N ASP A 270 -9.81 15.04 20.40
CA ASP A 270 -9.07 16.05 19.64
C ASP A 270 -8.12 15.43 18.61
N ARG A 271 -7.66 14.20 18.89
CA ARG A 271 -6.79 13.44 18.01
C ARG A 271 -7.09 11.94 18.11
N LEU A 272 -7.18 11.28 16.97
CA LEU A 272 -7.32 9.84 16.83
C LEU A 272 -6.10 9.31 16.08
N VAL A 273 -5.50 8.23 16.59
CA VAL A 273 -4.49 7.46 15.86
C VAL A 273 -4.96 6.03 15.84
N LEU A 274 -5.28 5.50 14.66
CA LEU A 274 -5.87 4.19 14.46
C LEU A 274 -4.87 3.32 13.70
N TYR A 275 -4.63 2.11 14.19
CA TYR A 275 -3.69 1.14 13.61
C TYR A 275 -4.43 0.10 12.77
N GLN A 276 -3.69 -0.67 11.98
CA GLN A 276 -4.22 -1.70 11.07
C GLN A 276 -5.29 -2.62 11.68
N CYS A 277 -5.13 -3.06 12.94
CA CYS A 277 -6.11 -3.96 13.58
C CYS A 277 -7.47 -3.30 13.91
N TYR A 278 -7.58 -1.97 13.82
CA TYR A 278 -8.85 -1.25 13.92
C TYR A 278 -9.72 -1.44 12.68
N PHE A 279 -9.09 -1.51 11.50
CA PHE A 279 -9.80 -1.46 10.22
C PHE A 279 -10.23 -2.84 9.69
N ASP A 280 -9.89 -3.91 10.42
CA ASP A 280 -10.10 -5.31 9.99
C ASP A 280 -9.64 -5.57 8.54
N ILE A 281 -8.56 -4.88 8.14
CA ILE A 281 -8.00 -5.01 6.80
C ILE A 281 -7.25 -6.33 6.75
N ALA A 282 -7.78 -7.28 5.96
CA ALA A 282 -7.05 -8.49 5.58
C ALA A 282 -5.66 -8.09 5.05
N GLY A 283 -4.61 -8.77 5.52
CA GLY A 283 -3.24 -8.45 5.12
C GLY A 283 -3.12 -8.40 3.59
N GLY A 284 -2.54 -7.32 3.05
CA GLY A 284 -2.35 -7.14 1.61
C GLY A 284 -2.95 -5.88 0.99
N MET A 285 -3.70 -5.06 1.74
CA MET A 285 -4.16 -3.77 1.21
C MET A 285 -2.98 -2.81 0.98
N SER A 286 -2.92 -2.21 -0.21
CA SER A 286 -1.94 -1.17 -0.50
C SER A 286 -2.26 0.12 0.26
N ILE A 287 -1.23 0.94 0.55
CA ILE A 287 -1.43 2.24 1.19
C ILE A 287 -2.29 3.19 0.31
N GLN A 288 -2.23 3.02 -1.01
CA GLN A 288 -3.06 3.73 -1.97
C GLN A 288 -4.54 3.37 -1.81
N ASP A 289 -4.86 2.08 -1.78
CA ASP A 289 -6.25 1.62 -1.59
C ASP A 289 -6.78 2.04 -0.22
N PHE A 290 -5.93 1.96 0.80
CA PHE A 290 -6.27 2.46 2.13
C PHE A 290 -6.57 3.96 2.12
N ALA A 291 -5.73 4.77 1.47
CA ALA A 291 -5.96 6.21 1.33
C ALA A 291 -7.25 6.51 0.57
N GLN A 292 -7.55 5.76 -0.49
CA GLN A 292 -8.82 5.91 -1.23
C GLN A 292 -10.03 5.58 -0.36
N GLN A 293 -9.97 4.52 0.45
CA GLN A 293 -11.04 4.20 1.39
C GLN A 293 -11.25 5.31 2.43
N VAL A 294 -10.17 5.97 2.87
CA VAL A 294 -10.26 7.13 3.78
C VAL A 294 -10.96 8.31 3.08
N ILE A 295 -10.65 8.59 1.81
CA ILE A 295 -11.34 9.62 1.02
C ILE A 295 -12.84 9.33 0.95
N ASP A 296 -13.20 8.10 0.59
CA ASP A 296 -14.58 7.68 0.40
C ASP A 296 -15.37 7.67 1.72
N ALA A 297 -14.74 7.20 2.80
CA ALA A 297 -15.38 7.08 4.12
C ALA A 297 -15.61 8.44 4.79
N TYR A 298 -14.66 9.38 4.65
CA TYR A 298 -14.72 10.68 5.33
C TYR A 298 -15.19 11.83 4.46
N GLY A 299 -15.32 11.61 3.14
CA GLY A 299 -15.74 12.62 2.17
C GLY A 299 -14.72 13.75 2.06
N LEU A 300 -13.46 13.41 1.79
CA LEU A 300 -12.39 14.40 1.63
C LEU A 300 -12.51 15.08 0.26
N GLU A 301 -12.82 16.38 0.27
CA GLU A 301 -13.20 17.17 -0.92
C GLU A 301 -12.08 17.28 -1.97
N ASP A 302 -10.83 17.38 -1.52
CA ASP A 302 -9.64 17.55 -2.37
C ASP A 302 -8.81 16.25 -2.49
N GLY A 303 -9.37 15.11 -2.06
CA GLY A 303 -8.65 13.84 -1.98
C GLY A 303 -7.52 13.84 -0.93
N MET A 304 -6.48 13.04 -1.17
CA MET A 304 -5.27 13.00 -0.34
C MET A 304 -4.01 13.13 -1.20
N ALA A 305 -3.11 14.02 -0.82
CA ALA A 305 -1.81 14.17 -1.46
C ALA A 305 -0.82 13.15 -0.89
N GLY A 306 -0.26 12.32 -1.76
CA GLY A 306 0.78 11.35 -1.41
C GLY A 306 2.18 11.97 -1.38
N SER A 307 2.99 11.54 -0.43
CA SER A 307 4.41 11.81 -0.34
C SER A 307 5.15 10.54 0.08
N SER A 308 6.37 10.35 -0.42
CA SER A 308 7.24 9.25 -0.03
C SER A 308 8.57 9.81 0.46
N GLN A 309 9.06 9.27 1.56
CA GLN A 309 10.36 9.59 2.13
C GLN A 309 11.09 8.32 2.54
N THR A 310 12.35 8.17 2.12
CA THR A 310 13.24 7.18 2.70
C THR A 310 13.63 7.63 4.11
N ARG A 311 13.26 6.84 5.13
CA ARG A 311 13.68 7.04 6.52
C ARG A 311 14.68 5.96 6.90
N GLY A 312 15.51 6.24 7.89
CA GLY A 312 16.43 5.23 8.42
C GLY A 312 16.88 5.54 9.84
N ASP A 313 17.19 4.49 10.58
CA ASP A 313 17.69 4.53 11.95
C ASP A 313 19.22 4.39 12.03
N GLY A 314 19.89 4.43 10.87
CA GLY A 314 21.32 4.21 10.71
C GLY A 314 21.70 2.77 10.38
N ALA A 315 20.85 1.78 10.69
CA ALA A 315 21.06 0.38 10.34
C ALA A 315 20.19 -0.06 9.15
N TYR A 316 19.00 0.51 9.02
CA TYR A 316 18.04 0.19 7.95
C TYR A 316 17.55 1.47 7.27
N GLN A 317 17.34 1.38 5.95
CA GLN A 317 16.59 2.37 5.19
C GLN A 317 15.28 1.75 4.74
N PHE A 318 14.18 2.48 4.90
CA PHE A 318 12.86 2.04 4.53
C PHE A 318 12.05 3.17 3.92
N GLU A 319 11.17 2.82 2.99
CA GLU A 319 10.24 3.77 2.41
C GLU A 319 9.09 4.03 3.39
N HIS A 320 8.84 5.30 3.66
CA HIS A 320 7.68 5.76 4.40
C HIS A 320 6.78 6.53 3.46
N ILE A 321 5.59 5.99 3.22
CA ILE A 321 4.59 6.61 2.34
C ILE A 321 3.51 7.22 3.22
N GLU A 322 3.20 8.49 2.98
CA GLU A 322 2.18 9.26 3.68
C GLU A 322 1.22 9.89 2.67
N TYR A 323 -0.08 9.67 2.85
CA TYR A 323 -1.16 10.39 2.20
C TYR A 323 -1.79 11.35 3.21
N ALA A 324 -1.94 12.62 2.84
CA ALA A 324 -2.59 13.61 3.68
C ALA A 324 -3.74 14.31 2.95
N GLY A 325 -4.91 14.39 3.59
CA GLY A 325 -6.06 15.13 3.10
C GLY A 325 -6.67 16.00 4.21
N VAL A 326 -7.45 17.00 3.82
CA VAL A 326 -8.12 17.90 4.76
C VAL A 326 -9.61 17.89 4.47
N LYS A 327 -10.43 17.82 5.52
CA LYS A 327 -11.86 18.05 5.46
C LYS A 327 -12.14 19.48 5.90
N GLN A 328 -12.36 20.38 4.93
CA GLN A 328 -12.45 21.81 5.20
C GLN A 328 -13.63 22.15 6.12
N ALA A 329 -14.77 21.48 5.92
CA ALA A 329 -15.99 21.69 6.70
C ALA A 329 -15.80 21.51 8.23
N THR A 330 -14.89 20.60 8.63
CA THR A 330 -14.63 20.27 10.05
C THR A 330 -13.25 20.69 10.54
N SER A 331 -12.39 21.21 9.65
CA SER A 331 -10.98 21.53 9.95
C SER A 331 -10.21 20.34 10.49
N GLU A 332 -10.41 19.19 9.86
CA GLU A 332 -9.77 17.94 10.24
C GLU A 332 -8.72 17.57 9.18
N ARG A 333 -7.53 17.19 9.64
CA ARG A 333 -6.49 16.61 8.79
C ARG A 333 -6.51 15.09 8.98
N PHE A 334 -6.50 14.39 7.86
CA PHE A 334 -6.40 12.94 7.76
C PHE A 334 -5.04 12.60 7.20
N THR A 335 -4.26 11.80 7.92
CA THR A 335 -2.96 11.32 7.48
C THR A 335 -2.96 9.79 7.52
N ALA A 336 -2.97 9.16 6.34
CA ALA A 336 -2.80 7.73 6.18
C ALA A 336 -1.33 7.44 5.89
N SER A 337 -0.68 6.55 6.64
CA SER A 337 0.72 6.21 6.41
C SER A 337 0.98 4.71 6.48
N SER A 338 2.00 4.29 5.74
CA SER A 338 2.56 2.94 5.78
C SER A 338 4.03 2.97 6.19
N ASN A 339 4.42 2.01 7.02
CA ASN A 339 5.82 1.75 7.33
C ASN A 339 6.30 0.55 6.51
N GLY A 340 7.25 0.77 5.58
CA GLY A 340 7.77 -0.29 4.71
C GLY A 340 8.47 -1.46 5.42
N LEU A 341 8.93 -1.30 6.68
CA LEU A 341 9.53 -2.40 7.44
C LEU A 341 8.48 -3.36 8.02
N SER A 342 7.40 -2.83 8.58
CA SER A 342 6.37 -3.61 9.25
C SER A 342 5.14 -3.86 8.39
N ASN A 343 5.08 -3.22 7.21
CA ASN A 343 3.90 -3.13 6.36
C ASN A 343 2.63 -2.72 7.15
N SER A 344 2.82 -1.91 8.20
CA SER A 344 1.73 -1.51 9.09
C SER A 344 1.08 -0.22 8.60
N LEU A 345 -0.25 -0.24 8.55
CA LEU A 345 -1.06 0.92 8.21
C LEU A 345 -1.45 1.70 9.46
N THR A 346 -1.37 3.03 9.38
CA THR A 346 -1.82 3.95 10.42
C THR A 346 -2.67 5.06 9.79
N LEU A 347 -3.79 5.40 10.43
CA LEU A 347 -4.55 6.61 10.14
C LEU A 347 -4.47 7.55 11.34
N THR A 348 -4.06 8.79 11.11
CA THR A 348 -4.14 9.88 12.08
C THR A 348 -5.23 10.84 11.65
N ILE A 349 -6.11 11.20 12.58
CA ILE A 349 -7.15 12.23 12.41
C ILE A 349 -6.94 13.27 13.50
N GLU A 350 -6.73 14.52 13.12
CA GLU A 350 -6.50 15.60 14.08
C GLU A 350 -7.13 16.91 13.66
N ARG A 351 -7.55 17.71 14.64
CA ARG A 351 -7.99 19.07 14.39
C ARG A 351 -6.81 19.93 13.99
N VAL A 352 -6.91 20.59 12.84
CA VAL A 352 -5.98 21.63 12.42
C VAL A 352 -6.63 22.99 12.60
N PRO A 353 -5.89 24.03 13.03
CA PRO A 353 -6.38 25.39 12.93
C PRO A 353 -6.81 25.64 11.48
N HIS A 354 -7.88 26.40 11.26
CA HIS A 354 -8.30 26.82 9.91
C HIS A 354 -7.13 27.49 9.19
N ALA A 355 -6.32 26.70 8.49
CA ALA A 355 -5.39 27.20 7.51
C ALA A 355 -6.28 27.61 6.34
N LYS A 356 -6.22 28.89 5.97
CA LYS A 356 -6.67 29.30 4.66
C LYS A 356 -5.73 28.62 3.66
N PHE A 357 -6.09 27.43 3.20
CA PHE A 357 -5.47 26.81 2.04
C PHE A 357 -5.93 27.63 0.83
N ASN A 358 -5.14 28.64 0.48
CA ASN A 358 -5.33 29.45 -0.73
C ASN A 358 -4.78 28.73 -1.95
#